data_AF-A0A7J4S513-F1
#
_entry.id   AF-A0A7J4S513-F1
#
_cell.length_a   1.000
_cell.length_b   1.000
_cell.length_c   1.000
_cell.angle_alpha   90.00
_cell.angle_beta   90.00
_cell.angle_gamma   90.00
#
_symmetry.space_group_name_H-M   'P 1'
#
loop_
_entity.id
_entity.type
_entity.pdbx_description
1 polymer ?
#
loop_
_entity_poly.entity_id
_entity_poly.type
_entity_poly.pdbx_seq_one_letter_code
_entity_poly.pdbx_strand_id
1 'polypeptide(L)'
;SVPDLVVTFLFLGVPILAGIAGSVLVWSAYSDLRSRPEESDLASLARARLPVFFALSAVPFVFGLSLWLLLSGAELEHGSLPVPAETVAFWMAAGYAIVAVLVVASQTWLGRARLREFLSVQFGRVLPVMVIPNTSLVFAVVLSYLALGRLPDFLGPTPALSEAAANSVALVFQVFALAALGNPVGIALSLRVRDITTTQGFTRMLSFAEIAAFLSIVALVWGFLQLGSL
;
A
#
# COMPACT_ATOMS: atom_id res chain seq x y z
N SER A 1 22.82 -1.73 14.72
CA SER A 1 21.71 -1.66 15.69
C SER A 1 20.44 -2.21 15.05
N VAL A 2 19.37 -2.44 15.81
CA VAL A 2 18.04 -2.69 15.24
C VAL A 2 17.35 -1.34 15.12
N PRO A 3 16.63 -1.04 14.02
CA PRO A 3 15.89 0.20 13.89
C PRO A 3 14.96 0.42 15.08
N ASP A 4 14.71 1.68 15.41
CA ASP A 4 13.80 2.06 16.49
C ASP A 4 12.50 1.24 16.47
N LEU A 5 11.97 0.93 17.66
CA LEU A 5 10.81 0.07 17.82
C LEU A 5 9.59 0.64 17.07
N VAL A 6 9.44 1.96 17.05
CA VAL A 6 8.34 2.63 16.34
C VAL A 6 8.50 2.42 14.83
N VAL A 7 9.69 2.66 14.28
CA VAL A 7 9.99 2.45 12.86
C VAL A 7 9.77 0.99 12.46
N THR A 8 10.24 0.04 13.29
CA THR A 8 10.02 -1.39 13.08
C THR A 8 8.52 -1.73 13.07
N PHE A 9 7.76 -1.21 14.03
CA PHE A 9 6.32 -1.43 14.09
C PHE A 9 5.58 -0.82 12.88
N LEU A 10 6.00 0.35 12.41
CA LEU A 10 5.43 1.00 11.22
C LEU A 10 5.69 0.21 9.93
N PHE A 11 6.90 -0.32 9.73
CA PHE A 11 7.20 -1.11 8.53
C PHE A 11 6.60 -2.52 8.56
N LEU A 12 6.53 -3.16 9.73
CA LEU A 12 6.16 -4.57 9.83
C LEU A 12 4.80 -4.76 10.51
N GLY A 13 4.65 -4.24 11.72
CA GLY A 13 3.47 -4.44 12.55
C GLY A 13 2.20 -3.91 11.91
N VAL A 14 2.21 -2.66 11.45
CA VAL A 14 1.03 -2.01 10.86
C VAL A 14 0.55 -2.74 9.60
N PRO A 15 1.39 -3.06 8.60
CA PRO A 15 0.98 -3.87 7.45
C PRO A 15 0.43 -5.25 7.80
N ILE A 16 1.05 -5.96 8.76
CA ILE A 16 0.57 -7.26 9.23
C ILE A 16 -0.83 -7.13 9.83
N LEU A 17 -1.03 -6.18 10.75
CA LEU A 17 -2.31 -5.99 11.42
C LEU A 17 -3.40 -5.59 10.42
N ALA A 18 -3.09 -4.72 9.47
CA ALA A 18 -4.01 -4.36 8.39
C ALA A 18 -4.38 -5.59 7.55
N GLY A 19 -3.40 -6.38 7.12
CA GLY A 19 -3.60 -7.61 6.33
C GLY A 19 -4.44 -8.65 7.06
N ILE A 20 -4.18 -8.88 8.35
CA ILE A 20 -4.98 -9.78 9.20
C ILE A 20 -6.41 -9.26 9.30
N ALA A 21 -6.61 -7.98 9.64
CA ALA A 21 -7.94 -7.39 9.78
C ALA A 21 -8.74 -7.51 8.47
N GLY A 22 -8.12 -7.16 7.33
CA GLY A 22 -8.73 -7.27 6.01
C GLY A 22 -9.10 -8.71 5.65
N SER A 23 -8.19 -9.65 5.91
CA SER A 23 -8.40 -11.07 5.67
C SER A 23 -9.54 -11.65 6.50
N VAL A 24 -9.61 -11.31 7.79
CA VAL A 24 -10.69 -11.74 8.69
C VAL A 24 -12.04 -11.22 8.20
N LEU A 25 -12.11 -9.96 7.77
CA LEU A 25 -13.37 -9.34 7.30
C LEU A 25 -13.87 -9.92 5.97
N VAL A 26 -12.97 -10.30 5.06
CA VAL A 26 -13.34 -11.00 3.81
C VAL A 26 -13.70 -12.46 4.10
N TRP A 27 -12.96 -13.12 4.98
CA TRP A 27 -13.25 -14.48 5.38
C TRP A 27 -14.61 -14.61 6.05
N SER A 28 -14.97 -13.69 6.94
CA SER A 28 -16.28 -13.67 7.59
C SER A 28 -17.41 -13.45 6.56
N ALA A 29 -17.22 -12.54 5.62
CA ALA A 29 -18.17 -12.33 4.52
C ALA A 29 -18.32 -13.58 3.64
N TYR A 30 -17.23 -14.32 3.41
CA TYR A 30 -17.26 -15.58 2.69
C TYR A 30 -17.96 -16.68 3.47
N SER A 31 -17.72 -16.81 4.78
CA SER A 31 -18.40 -17.82 5.60
C SER A 31 -19.92 -17.60 5.61
N ASP A 32 -20.36 -16.34 5.64
CA ASP A 32 -21.77 -15.95 5.59
C ASP A 32 -22.42 -16.19 4.22
N LEU A 33 -21.65 -16.15 3.13
CA LEU A 33 -22.11 -16.50 1.80
C LEU A 33 -22.16 -18.02 1.61
N ARG A 34 -21.13 -18.74 2.07
CA ARG A 34 -21.02 -20.19 1.93
C ARG A 34 -22.12 -20.94 2.68
N SER A 35 -22.65 -20.38 3.77
CA SER A 35 -23.77 -20.98 4.51
C SER A 35 -25.09 -20.96 3.74
N ARG A 36 -25.17 -20.26 2.60
CA ARG A 36 -26.38 -20.13 1.79
C ARG A 36 -26.45 -21.27 0.74
N PRO A 37 -27.54 -22.05 0.69
CA PRO A 37 -27.66 -23.21 -0.21
C PRO A 37 -27.51 -22.89 -1.70
N GLU A 38 -27.98 -21.70 -2.12
CA GLU A 38 -27.98 -21.23 -3.51
C GLU A 38 -26.57 -20.95 -4.07
N GLU A 39 -25.56 -20.83 -3.21
CA GLU A 39 -24.20 -20.38 -3.56
C GLU A 39 -23.20 -21.55 -3.55
N SER A 40 -23.68 -22.80 -3.54
CA SER A 40 -22.83 -23.99 -3.43
C SER A 40 -21.79 -24.11 -4.55
N ASP A 41 -22.12 -23.67 -5.77
CA ASP A 41 -21.21 -23.66 -6.92
C ASP A 41 -20.02 -22.70 -6.74
N LEU A 42 -20.20 -21.59 -6.01
CA LEU A 42 -19.13 -20.62 -5.73
C LEU A 42 -18.05 -21.19 -4.81
N ALA A 43 -18.38 -22.18 -3.98
CA ALA A 43 -17.43 -22.76 -3.02
C ALA A 43 -16.26 -23.46 -3.72
N SER A 44 -16.49 -24.03 -4.90
CA SER A 44 -15.46 -24.67 -5.72
C SER A 44 -14.43 -23.65 -6.22
N LEU A 45 -14.92 -22.53 -6.76
CA LEU A 45 -14.10 -21.44 -7.31
C LEU A 45 -13.40 -20.63 -6.21
N ALA A 46 -14.01 -20.54 -5.02
CA ALA A 46 -13.46 -19.81 -3.89
C ALA A 46 -12.11 -20.36 -3.42
N ARG A 47 -11.89 -21.68 -3.52
CA ARG A 47 -10.61 -22.31 -3.16
C ARG A 47 -9.43 -21.77 -3.97
N ALA A 48 -9.65 -21.40 -5.22
CA ALA A 48 -8.62 -20.83 -6.08
C ALA A 48 -8.51 -19.30 -5.96
N ARG A 49 -9.60 -18.61 -5.61
CA ARG A 49 -9.70 -17.14 -5.69
C ARG A 49 -9.46 -16.41 -4.38
N LEU A 50 -9.89 -16.96 -3.24
CA LEU A 50 -9.62 -16.36 -1.92
C LEU A 50 -8.12 -16.28 -1.59
N PRO A 51 -7.28 -17.29 -1.93
CA PRO A 51 -5.84 -17.15 -1.76
C PRO A 51 -5.23 -15.96 -2.49
N VAL A 52 -5.81 -15.55 -3.63
CA VAL A 52 -5.35 -14.35 -4.35
C VAL A 52 -5.58 -13.09 -3.51
N PHE A 53 -6.74 -12.97 -2.87
CA PHE A 53 -6.99 -11.85 -1.96
C PHE A 53 -5.99 -11.84 -0.79
N PHE A 54 -5.76 -12.99 -0.15
CA PHE A 54 -4.82 -13.09 0.96
C PHE A 54 -3.39 -12.78 0.53
N ALA A 55 -2.96 -13.27 -0.63
CA ALA A 55 -1.66 -12.94 -1.20
C ALA A 55 -1.51 -11.43 -1.44
N LEU A 56 -2.52 -10.77 -2.04
CA LEU A 56 -2.51 -9.32 -2.22
C LEU A 56 -2.44 -8.57 -0.88
N SER A 57 -3.17 -9.03 0.15
CA SER A 57 -3.14 -8.43 1.48
C SER A 57 -1.80 -8.57 2.21
N ALA A 58 -0.98 -9.55 1.81
CA ALA A 58 0.35 -9.80 2.36
C ALA A 58 1.46 -9.00 1.65
N VAL A 59 1.22 -8.47 0.45
CA VAL A 59 2.21 -7.68 -0.31
C VAL A 59 2.77 -6.49 0.50
N PRO A 60 1.95 -5.70 1.24
CA PRO A 60 2.47 -4.63 2.08
C PRO A 60 3.41 -5.10 3.20
N PHE A 61 3.26 -6.31 3.71
CA PHE A 61 4.22 -6.85 4.66
C PHE A 61 5.55 -7.19 3.97
N VAL A 62 5.51 -7.83 2.80
CA VAL A 62 6.74 -8.20 2.06
C VAL A 62 7.56 -6.97 1.68
N PHE A 63 6.90 -5.92 1.18
CA PHE A 63 7.57 -4.67 0.87
C PHE A 63 8.06 -3.94 2.13
N GLY A 64 7.28 -3.95 3.22
CA GLY A 64 7.71 -3.37 4.49
C GLY A 64 8.95 -4.07 5.06
N LEU A 65 9.00 -5.39 4.96
CA LEU A 65 10.17 -6.20 5.33
C LEU A 65 11.39 -5.82 4.51
N SER A 66 11.25 -5.63 3.20
CA SER A 66 12.37 -5.22 2.34
C SER A 66 12.95 -3.85 2.75
N LEU A 67 12.09 -2.87 3.03
CA LEU A 67 12.52 -1.54 3.49
C LEU A 67 13.18 -1.60 4.87
N TRP A 68 12.61 -2.38 5.79
CA TRP A 68 13.17 -2.59 7.12
C TRP A 68 14.54 -3.27 7.07
N LEU A 69 14.73 -4.27 6.21
CA LEU A 69 16.02 -4.95 6.02
C LEU A 69 17.08 -3.99 5.48
N LEU A 70 16.73 -3.09 4.56
CA LEU A 70 17.68 -2.10 4.05
C LEU A 70 18.06 -1.06 5.10
N LEU A 71 17.08 -0.53 5.85
CA LEU A 71 17.34 0.46 6.89
C LEU A 71 18.16 -0.15 8.04
N SER A 72 17.80 -1.34 8.50
CA SER A 72 18.57 -2.07 9.53
C SER A 72 20.00 -2.39 9.06
N GLY A 73 20.18 -2.75 7.78
CA GLY A 73 21.50 -2.93 7.19
C GLY A 73 22.35 -1.65 7.26
N ALA A 74 21.77 -0.50 6.91
CA ALA A 74 22.47 0.78 6.95
C ALA A 74 22.90 1.17 8.38
N GLU A 75 22.04 0.96 9.37
CA GLU A 75 22.35 1.20 10.79
C GLU A 75 23.38 0.22 11.38
N LEU A 76 23.42 -1.02 10.89
CA LEU A 76 24.44 -1.98 11.28
C LEU A 76 25.82 -1.57 10.76
N GLU A 77 25.89 -0.99 9.57
CA GLU A 77 27.13 -0.56 8.95
C GLU A 77 27.66 0.78 9.51
N HIS A 78 26.77 1.75 9.74
CA HIS A 78 27.16 3.12 10.08
C HIS A 78 26.92 3.52 11.55
N GLY A 79 26.27 2.65 12.34
CA GLY A 79 25.89 2.96 13.72
C GLY A 79 24.56 3.70 13.84
N SER A 80 24.34 4.37 14.98
CA SER A 80 23.10 5.10 15.24
C SER A 80 22.91 6.26 14.26
N LEU A 81 21.69 6.42 13.75
CA LEU A 81 21.36 7.52 12.85
C LEU A 81 21.45 8.87 13.59
N PRO A 82 21.95 9.94 12.94
CA PRO A 82 21.81 11.29 13.46
C PRO A 82 20.34 11.74 13.39
N VAL A 83 19.94 12.69 14.26
CA VAL A 83 18.55 13.18 14.39
C VAL A 83 17.85 13.52 13.05
N PRO A 84 18.50 14.17 12.08
CA PRO A 84 17.88 14.42 10.77
C PRO A 84 17.55 13.12 10.01
N ALA A 85 18.42 12.12 10.06
CA ALA A 85 18.20 10.83 9.41
C ALA A 85 17.15 9.99 10.16
N GLU A 86 17.05 10.09 11.49
CA GLU A 86 15.96 9.50 12.27
C GLU A 86 14.60 10.07 11.86
N THR A 87 14.52 11.39 11.65
CA THR A 87 13.31 12.07 11.18
C THR A 87 12.88 11.54 9.81
N VAL A 88 13.83 11.35 8.89
CA VAL A 88 13.58 10.75 7.58
C VAL A 88 13.08 9.31 7.72
N ALA A 89 13.77 8.49 8.52
CA ALA A 89 13.39 7.09 8.75
C ALA A 89 11.98 6.96 9.32
N PHE A 90 11.62 7.82 10.29
CA PHE A 90 10.29 7.87 10.87
C PHE A 90 9.22 8.22 9.83
N TRP A 91 9.38 9.31 9.09
CA TRP A 91 8.35 9.74 8.12
C TRP A 91 8.25 8.83 6.91
N MET A 92 9.37 8.23 6.49
CA MET A 92 9.38 7.16 5.51
C MET A 92 8.55 5.96 5.98
N ALA A 93 8.78 5.49 7.21
CA ALA A 93 8.03 4.38 7.79
C ALA A 93 6.55 4.72 7.99
N ALA A 94 6.24 5.91 8.51
CA ALA A 94 4.88 6.37 8.76
C ALA A 94 4.10 6.54 7.45
N GLY A 95 4.69 7.20 6.45
CA GLY A 95 4.09 7.38 5.13
C GLY A 95 3.80 6.03 4.46
N TYR A 96 4.78 5.12 4.49
CA TYR A 96 4.61 3.75 4.01
C TYR A 96 3.47 3.01 4.73
N ALA A 97 3.44 3.05 6.06
CA ALA A 97 2.44 2.37 6.87
C ALA A 97 1.02 2.87 6.57
N ILE A 98 0.84 4.19 6.42
CA ILE A 98 -0.44 4.79 6.04
C ILE A 98 -0.88 4.28 4.67
N VAL A 99 0.02 4.30 3.68
CA VAL A 99 -0.28 3.79 2.33
C VAL A 99 -0.68 2.31 2.38
N ALA A 100 0.06 1.49 3.12
CA ALA A 100 -0.24 0.07 3.31
C ALA A 100 -1.67 -0.14 3.87
N VAL A 101 -2.04 0.60 4.91
CA VAL A 101 -3.39 0.53 5.50
C VAL A 101 -4.45 0.92 4.48
N LEU A 102 -4.26 2.03 3.75
CA LEU A 102 -5.21 2.52 2.77
C LEU A 102 -5.41 1.53 1.62
N VAL A 103 -4.33 0.89 1.17
CA VAL A 103 -4.37 -0.14 0.12
C VAL A 103 -5.14 -1.36 0.60
N VAL A 104 -4.81 -1.91 1.77
CA VAL A 104 -5.50 -3.09 2.31
C VAL A 104 -6.97 -2.77 2.62
N ALA A 105 -7.27 -1.59 3.17
CA ALA A 105 -8.64 -1.16 3.42
C ALA A 105 -9.45 -1.06 2.11
N SER A 106 -8.86 -0.48 1.06
CA SER A 106 -9.48 -0.36 -0.27
C SER A 106 -9.76 -1.73 -0.88
N GLN A 107 -8.79 -2.65 -0.84
CA GLN A 107 -8.94 -4.03 -1.30
C GLN A 107 -10.01 -4.78 -0.51
N THR A 108 -9.99 -4.66 0.82
CA THR A 108 -10.96 -5.31 1.71
C THR A 108 -12.38 -4.80 1.44
N TRP A 109 -12.54 -3.49 1.28
CA TRP A 109 -13.84 -2.90 1.00
C TRP A 109 -14.39 -3.41 -0.34
N LEU A 110 -13.59 -3.36 -1.40
CA LEU A 110 -13.96 -3.90 -2.70
C LEU A 110 -14.28 -5.41 -2.62
N GLY A 111 -13.39 -6.18 -1.99
CA GLY A 111 -13.49 -7.63 -1.87
C GLY A 111 -14.75 -8.07 -1.13
N ARG A 112 -15.17 -7.33 -0.11
CA ARG A 112 -16.45 -7.57 0.59
C ARG A 112 -17.64 -7.16 -0.25
N ALA A 113 -17.61 -5.96 -0.82
CA ALA A 113 -18.73 -5.40 -1.56
C ALA A 113 -19.02 -6.15 -2.87
N ARG A 114 -17.98 -6.75 -3.47
CA ARG A 114 -18.04 -7.52 -4.73
C ARG A 114 -17.64 -8.97 -4.54
N LEU A 115 -17.87 -9.53 -3.35
CA LEU A 115 -17.40 -10.87 -3.02
C LEU A 115 -17.98 -11.93 -3.96
N ARG A 116 -19.26 -11.83 -4.30
CA ARG A 116 -19.91 -12.74 -5.25
C ARG A 116 -19.29 -12.66 -6.64
N GLU A 117 -19.07 -11.46 -7.16
CA GLU A 117 -18.45 -11.26 -8.46
C GLU A 117 -16.97 -11.71 -8.46
N PHE A 118 -16.26 -11.48 -7.36
CA PHE A 118 -14.90 -11.94 -7.17
C PHE A 118 -14.83 -13.48 -7.13
N LEU A 119 -15.82 -14.16 -6.55
CA LEU A 119 -15.88 -15.61 -6.48
C LEU A 119 -16.57 -16.26 -7.68
N SER A 120 -17.04 -15.49 -8.68
CA SER A 120 -17.73 -15.99 -9.88
C SER A 120 -16.88 -15.82 -11.15
N VAL A 121 -17.44 -16.17 -12.31
CA VAL A 121 -16.79 -15.98 -13.62
C VAL A 121 -16.34 -14.52 -13.87
N GLN A 122 -16.87 -13.55 -13.12
CA GLN A 122 -16.46 -12.14 -13.19
C GLN A 122 -15.18 -11.82 -12.43
N PHE A 123 -14.51 -12.80 -11.81
CA PHE A 123 -13.24 -12.64 -11.10
C PHE A 123 -12.22 -11.80 -11.90
N GLY A 124 -12.06 -12.08 -13.19
CA GLY A 124 -11.11 -11.37 -14.05
C GLY A 124 -11.42 -9.89 -14.26
N ARG A 125 -12.62 -9.43 -13.92
CA ARG A 125 -13.03 -8.01 -13.96
C ARG A 125 -12.89 -7.32 -12.61
N VAL A 126 -13.09 -8.05 -11.51
CA VAL A 126 -12.91 -7.48 -10.17
C VAL A 126 -11.42 -7.41 -9.80
N LEU A 127 -10.64 -8.41 -10.21
CA LEU A 127 -9.22 -8.51 -9.85
C LEU A 127 -8.39 -7.29 -10.26
N PRO A 128 -8.46 -6.76 -11.50
CA PRO A 128 -7.69 -5.57 -11.87
C PRO A 128 -7.97 -4.37 -10.97
N VAL A 129 -9.25 -4.13 -10.66
CA VAL A 129 -9.68 -3.03 -9.78
C VAL A 129 -9.15 -3.22 -8.35
N MET A 130 -9.04 -4.47 -7.90
CA MET A 130 -8.46 -4.82 -6.61
C MET A 130 -6.94 -4.66 -6.56
N VAL A 131 -6.26 -4.85 -7.69
CA VAL A 131 -4.80 -4.73 -7.78
C VAL A 131 -4.35 -3.27 -7.90
N ILE A 132 -5.15 -2.39 -8.53
CA ILE A 132 -4.81 -0.98 -8.74
C ILE A 132 -4.27 -0.28 -7.49
N PRO A 133 -4.88 -0.40 -6.28
CA PRO A 133 -4.34 0.22 -5.08
C PRO A 133 -2.88 -0.14 -4.77
N ASN A 134 -2.40 -1.34 -5.15
CA ASN A 134 -1.00 -1.71 -4.95
C ASN A 134 -0.02 -0.84 -5.76
N THR A 135 -0.47 -0.15 -6.80
CA THR A 135 0.40 0.81 -7.53
C THR A 135 0.88 1.92 -6.59
N SER A 136 -0.02 2.46 -5.76
CA SER A 136 0.33 3.44 -4.71
C SER A 136 1.36 2.90 -3.72
N LEU A 137 1.23 1.61 -3.36
CA LEU A 137 2.19 0.94 -2.47
C LEU A 137 3.56 0.80 -3.13
N VAL A 138 3.62 0.38 -4.40
CA VAL A 138 4.87 0.31 -5.17
C VAL A 138 5.54 1.68 -5.24
N PHE A 139 4.78 2.74 -5.49
CA PHE A 139 5.30 4.11 -5.52
C PHE A 139 5.83 4.56 -4.15
N ALA A 140 5.18 4.19 -3.04
CA ALA A 140 5.72 4.44 -1.71
C ALA A 140 7.07 3.73 -1.50
N VAL A 141 7.19 2.47 -1.95
CA VAL A 141 8.47 1.72 -1.89
C VAL A 141 9.54 2.41 -2.73
N VAL A 142 9.21 2.87 -3.93
CA VAL A 142 10.15 3.60 -4.79
C VAL A 142 10.63 4.89 -4.11
N LEU A 143 9.74 5.67 -3.51
CA LEU A 143 10.11 6.87 -2.74
C LEU A 143 11.02 6.52 -1.56
N SER A 144 10.70 5.45 -0.83
CA SER A 144 11.53 4.96 0.27
C SER A 144 12.92 4.52 -0.22
N TYR A 145 13.03 3.82 -1.33
CA TYR A 145 14.33 3.45 -1.90
C TYR A 145 15.15 4.66 -2.33
N LEU A 146 14.53 5.71 -2.86
CA LEU A 146 15.24 6.95 -3.20
C LEU A 146 15.76 7.65 -1.95
N ALA A 147 14.93 7.74 -0.90
CA ALA A 147 15.34 8.31 0.38
C ALA A 147 16.48 7.50 1.02
N LEU A 148 16.37 6.17 1.01
CA LEU A 148 17.42 5.25 1.51
C LEU A 148 18.70 5.33 0.68
N GLY A 149 18.60 5.44 -0.65
CA GLY A 149 19.76 5.55 -1.54
C GLY A 149 20.59 6.82 -1.31
N ARG A 150 20.02 7.83 -0.65
CA ARG A 150 20.73 9.05 -0.24
C ARG A 150 21.26 8.98 1.21
N LEU A 151 20.99 7.91 1.96
CA LEU A 151 21.54 7.73 3.31
C LEU A 151 23.07 7.81 3.39
N PRO A 152 23.86 7.30 2.42
CA PRO A 152 25.31 7.47 2.45
C PRO A 152 25.74 8.95 2.39
N ASP A 153 25.03 9.78 1.63
CA ASP A 153 25.23 11.23 1.61
C ASP A 153 24.85 11.86 2.96
N PHE A 154 23.91 11.24 3.68
CA PHE A 154 23.40 11.70 4.98
C PHE A 154 24.29 11.28 6.16
N LEU A 155 25.02 10.18 6.02
CA LEU A 155 25.87 9.55 7.04
C LEU A 155 27.38 9.75 6.79
N GLY A 156 27.75 10.31 5.63
CA GLY A 156 29.13 10.61 5.27
C GLY A 156 29.75 11.78 6.05
N PRO A 157 31.09 11.94 6.00
CA PRO A 157 31.81 12.89 6.85
C PRO A 157 31.57 14.36 6.53
N THR A 158 30.96 14.72 5.39
CA THR A 158 30.41 16.06 5.07
C THR A 158 29.90 16.10 3.62
N PRO A 159 28.84 16.89 3.32
CA PRO A 159 27.97 17.57 4.27
C PRO A 159 26.91 16.61 4.84
N ALA A 160 26.80 16.59 6.18
CA ALA A 160 25.73 15.86 6.85
C ALA A 160 24.35 16.46 6.48
N LEU A 161 23.31 15.62 6.49
CA LEU A 161 21.94 16.01 6.16
C LEU A 161 21.48 17.20 7.03
N SER A 162 21.09 18.31 6.39
CA SER A 162 20.51 19.44 7.11
C SER A 162 19.09 19.13 7.60
N GLU A 163 18.67 19.76 8.70
CA GLU A 163 17.29 19.65 9.19
C GLU A 163 16.26 20.09 8.14
N ALA A 164 16.58 21.12 7.34
CA ALA A 164 15.73 21.59 6.26
C ALA A 164 15.53 20.50 5.18
N ALA A 165 16.61 19.79 4.81
CA ALA A 165 16.55 18.69 3.88
C ALA A 165 15.73 17.52 4.45
N ALA A 166 15.95 17.13 5.71
CA ALA A 166 15.17 16.10 6.40
C ALA A 166 13.67 16.44 6.44
N ASN A 167 13.32 17.69 6.73
CA ASN A 167 11.94 18.16 6.72
C ASN A 167 11.32 18.16 5.32
N SER A 168 12.10 18.44 4.28
CA SER A 168 11.64 18.31 2.88
C SER A 168 11.31 16.86 2.55
N VAL A 169 12.17 15.90 2.92
CA VAL A 169 11.89 14.47 2.75
C VAL A 169 10.65 14.04 3.55
N ALA A 170 10.51 14.50 4.79
CA ALA A 170 9.33 14.22 5.60
C ALA A 170 8.04 14.70 4.93
N LEU A 171 8.06 15.93 4.38
CA LEU A 171 6.93 16.49 3.64
C LEU A 171 6.57 15.64 2.40
N VAL A 172 7.58 15.10 1.69
CA VAL A 172 7.35 14.17 0.57
C VAL A 172 6.50 12.98 0.99
N PHE A 173 6.86 12.31 2.09
CA PHE A 173 6.09 11.16 2.58
C PHE A 173 4.70 11.53 3.10
N GLN A 174 4.55 12.70 3.75
CA GLN A 174 3.25 13.20 4.20
C GLN A 174 2.31 13.47 3.04
N VAL A 175 2.77 14.22 2.03
CA VAL A 175 1.99 14.53 0.82
C VAL A 175 1.65 13.26 0.07
N PHE A 176 2.58 12.31 -0.03
CA PHE A 176 2.32 11.04 -0.69
C PHE A 176 1.26 10.20 0.04
N ALA A 177 1.34 10.11 1.37
CA ALA A 177 0.33 9.45 2.20
C ALA A 177 -1.07 10.10 2.05
N LEU A 178 -1.14 11.43 1.97
CA LEU A 178 -2.39 12.15 1.68
C LEU A 178 -2.93 11.83 0.29
N ALA A 179 -2.06 11.82 -0.73
CA ALA A 179 -2.46 11.47 -2.09
C ALA A 179 -2.99 10.03 -2.19
N ALA A 180 -2.46 9.11 -1.38
CA ALA A 180 -2.93 7.73 -1.31
C ALA A 180 -4.36 7.57 -0.74
N LEU A 181 -4.97 8.61 -0.15
CA LEU A 181 -6.41 8.65 0.13
C LEU A 181 -7.25 8.60 -1.15
N GLY A 182 -6.65 8.86 -2.32
CA GLY A 182 -7.26 8.57 -3.60
C GLY A 182 -7.74 7.12 -3.70
N ASN A 183 -6.98 6.14 -3.20
CA ASN A 183 -7.32 4.71 -3.31
C ASN A 183 -8.74 4.38 -2.79
N PRO A 184 -9.11 4.66 -1.53
CA PRO A 184 -10.45 4.38 -1.05
C PRO A 184 -11.53 5.21 -1.76
N VAL A 185 -11.23 6.43 -2.20
CA VAL A 185 -12.16 7.25 -3.00
C VAL A 185 -12.44 6.60 -4.35
N GLY A 186 -11.40 6.13 -5.05
CA GLY A 186 -11.52 5.42 -6.32
C GLY A 186 -12.34 4.15 -6.19
N ILE A 187 -12.13 3.37 -5.12
CA ILE A 187 -12.96 2.20 -4.81
C ILE A 187 -14.40 2.60 -4.52
N ALA A 188 -14.65 3.63 -3.72
CA ALA A 188 -16.01 4.10 -3.42
C ALA A 188 -16.77 4.51 -4.70
N LEU A 189 -16.10 5.15 -5.65
CA LEU A 189 -16.65 5.49 -6.96
C LEU A 189 -16.87 4.25 -7.84
N SER A 190 -15.90 3.33 -7.87
CA SER A 190 -15.98 2.07 -8.60
C SER A 190 -17.19 1.25 -8.17
N LEU A 191 -17.47 1.20 -6.86
CA LEU A 191 -18.60 0.48 -6.30
C LEU A 191 -19.97 1.04 -6.73
N ARG A 192 -20.05 2.29 -7.20
CA ARG A 192 -21.29 2.87 -7.74
C ARG A 192 -21.72 2.22 -9.06
N VAL A 193 -20.81 1.54 -9.77
CA VAL A 193 -21.10 0.88 -11.04
C VAL A 193 -21.78 -0.46 -10.78
N ARG A 194 -23.11 -0.52 -10.88
CA ARG A 194 -23.89 -1.72 -10.48
C ARG A 194 -23.55 -2.96 -11.31
N ASP A 195 -23.59 -2.83 -12.63
CA ASP A 195 -23.37 -3.93 -13.57
C ASP A 195 -21.98 -3.84 -14.19
N ILE A 196 -21.17 -4.86 -13.92
CA ILE A 196 -19.80 -5.01 -14.45
C ILE A 196 -19.71 -6.12 -15.50
N THR A 197 -20.84 -6.73 -15.87
CA THR A 197 -20.93 -7.81 -16.88
C THR A 197 -20.92 -7.27 -18.31
N THR A 198 -21.19 -5.98 -18.48
CA THR A 198 -20.98 -5.26 -19.74
C THR A 198 -19.55 -4.69 -19.81
N THR A 199 -19.00 -4.59 -21.01
CA THR A 199 -17.69 -3.96 -21.25
C THR A 199 -17.69 -2.51 -20.76
N GLN A 200 -18.76 -1.75 -21.06
CA GLN A 200 -18.88 -0.37 -20.64
C GLN A 200 -18.90 -0.21 -19.10
N GLY A 201 -19.63 -1.09 -18.40
CA GLY A 201 -19.67 -1.10 -16.94
C GLY A 201 -18.30 -1.40 -16.36
N PHE A 202 -17.63 -2.45 -16.85
CA PHE A 202 -16.28 -2.78 -16.41
C PHE A 202 -15.28 -1.64 -16.66
N THR A 203 -15.24 -1.08 -17.87
CA THR A 203 -14.34 0.04 -18.19
C THR A 203 -14.60 1.23 -17.27
N ARG A 204 -15.87 1.56 -16.99
CA ARG A 204 -16.20 2.67 -16.09
C ARG A 204 -15.74 2.42 -14.65
N MET A 205 -15.91 1.20 -14.15
CA MET A 205 -15.42 0.79 -12.83
C MET A 205 -13.88 0.92 -12.78
N LEU A 206 -13.20 0.44 -13.80
CA LEU A 206 -11.74 0.52 -13.91
C LEU A 206 -11.25 1.97 -13.93
N SER A 207 -11.84 2.83 -14.75
CA SER A 207 -11.44 4.24 -14.85
C SER A 207 -11.59 5.00 -13.53
N PHE A 208 -12.62 4.71 -12.72
CA PHE A 208 -12.74 5.35 -11.41
C PHE A 208 -11.62 4.95 -10.44
N ALA A 209 -11.19 3.68 -10.46
CA ALA A 209 -10.04 3.24 -9.67
C ALA A 209 -8.72 3.83 -10.19
N GLU A 210 -8.55 3.98 -11.50
CA GLU A 210 -7.35 4.58 -12.10
C GLU A 210 -7.23 6.09 -11.83
N ILE A 211 -8.32 6.84 -11.90
CA ILE A 211 -8.33 8.28 -11.57
C ILE A 211 -7.81 8.52 -10.15
N ALA A 212 -8.12 7.63 -9.22
CA ALA A 212 -7.59 7.67 -7.87
C ALA A 212 -6.08 7.43 -7.80
N ALA A 213 -5.54 6.51 -8.62
CA ALA A 213 -4.11 6.25 -8.70
C ALA A 213 -3.33 7.44 -9.31
N PHE A 214 -3.97 8.26 -10.14
CA PHE A 214 -3.36 9.46 -10.73
C PHE A 214 -2.85 10.45 -9.66
N LEU A 215 -3.56 10.59 -8.54
CA LEU A 215 -3.10 11.44 -7.43
C LEU A 215 -1.76 10.97 -6.87
N SER A 216 -1.59 9.66 -6.71
CA SER A 216 -0.32 9.07 -6.26
C SER A 216 0.79 9.25 -7.30
N ILE A 217 0.49 9.25 -8.60
CA ILE A 217 1.48 9.57 -9.64
C ILE A 217 1.96 11.02 -9.52
N VAL A 218 1.04 11.97 -9.37
CA VAL A 218 1.39 13.40 -9.22
C VAL A 218 2.24 13.61 -7.98
N ALA A 219 1.87 13.00 -6.84
CA ALA A 219 2.65 13.07 -5.62
C ALA A 219 4.02 12.40 -5.74
N LEU A 220 4.12 11.28 -6.47
CA LEU A 220 5.38 10.60 -6.77
C LEU A 220 6.31 11.51 -7.59
N VAL A 221 5.82 12.08 -8.68
CA VAL A 221 6.60 12.99 -9.54
C VAL A 221 7.07 14.20 -8.75
N TRP A 222 6.19 14.79 -7.95
CA TRP A 222 6.59 15.89 -7.06
C TRP A 222 7.65 15.45 -6.04
N GLY A 223 7.50 14.27 -5.44
CA GLY A 223 8.47 13.68 -4.53
C GLY A 223 9.85 13.46 -5.18
N PHE A 224 9.88 12.97 -6.42
CA PHE A 224 11.12 12.86 -7.20
C PHE A 224 11.81 14.19 -7.39
N LEU A 225 11.06 15.25 -7.72
CA LEU A 225 11.63 16.59 -7.90
C LEU A 225 12.19 17.15 -6.60
N GLN A 226 11.49 16.95 -5.48
CA GLN A 226 11.98 17.38 -4.17
C GLN A 226 13.24 16.62 -3.77
N LEU A 227 13.22 15.29 -3.81
CA LEU A 227 14.37 14.46 -3.45
C LEU A 227 15.55 14.63 -4.41
N GLY A 228 15.29 14.91 -5.69
CA GLY A 228 16.31 15.19 -6.69
C GLY A 228 17.01 16.54 -6.51
N SER A 229 16.38 17.48 -5.80
CA SER A 229 16.92 18.81 -5.52
C SER A 229 17.74 18.90 -4.23
N LEU A 230 17.69 17.84 -3.41
CA LEU A 230 18.56 17.64 -2.24
C LEU A 230 19.92 17.10 -2.69
#